data_AF-A0AAD7EE48-F1
#
_entry.id   AF-A0AAD7EE48-F1
#
_cell.length_a   1.000
_cell.length_b   1.000
_cell.length_c   1.000
_cell.angle_alpha   90.00
_cell.angle_beta   90.00
_cell.angle_gamma   90.00
#
_symmetry.space_group_name_H-M   'P 1'
#
loop_
_entity.id
_entity.type
_entity.pdbx_description
1 polymer ?
#
loop_
_entity_poly.entity_id
_entity_poly.type
_entity_poly.pdbx_seq_one_letter_code
_entity_poly.pdbx_strand_id
1 'polypeptide(L)'
;MCRFNSGFFFQHPLLQPYRYYWRVEPDVEYFCDMLYDPFHFMQQEDKIYGFTISFYEWEPTIPTLWANVKEFIALHPEYVAEDNAMAYLSDDGGETYNLCHFWSNFEIADMSFWRSPAYTAFFAFLESKGGFYYERWGDAPVHSIAAALFASKKQLHFFEDVGYRHQPFQHCPQDAGQWEKGKCGCDRMDTLDYRQQSCVPRYQRLFQ
;
A
#
# COMPACT_ATOMS: atom_id res chain seq x y z
N MET A 1 -0.44 3.76 -17.38
CA MET A 1 -0.38 2.60 -16.47
C MET A 1 -0.84 3.00 -15.08
N CYS A 2 -0.16 3.93 -14.37
CA CYS A 2 -0.51 4.34 -13.01
C CYS A 2 -2.01 4.62 -12.81
N ARG A 3 -2.58 5.52 -13.61
CA ARG A 3 -4.03 5.82 -13.62
C ARG A 3 -4.95 4.60 -13.72
N PHE A 4 -4.58 3.58 -14.52
CA PHE A 4 -5.38 2.35 -14.66
C PHE A 4 -5.42 1.56 -13.35
N ASN A 5 -4.26 1.40 -12.72
CA ASN A 5 -4.15 0.72 -11.43
C ASN A 5 -4.79 1.55 -10.31
N SER A 6 -4.75 2.88 -10.37
CA SER A 6 -5.40 3.75 -9.38
C SER A 6 -6.93 3.79 -9.42
N GLY A 7 -7.59 3.32 -10.48
CA GLY A 7 -9.02 3.63 -10.63
C GLY A 7 -9.88 2.67 -11.42
N PHE A 8 -9.28 1.76 -12.20
CA PHE A 8 -10.03 1.00 -13.20
C PHE A 8 -9.88 -0.50 -13.08
N PHE A 9 -8.74 -1.04 -12.64
CA PHE A 9 -8.52 -2.49 -12.66
C PHE A 9 -9.61 -3.25 -11.88
N PHE A 10 -9.96 -2.80 -10.67
CA PHE A 10 -10.97 -3.43 -9.82
C PHE A 10 -12.41 -3.33 -10.37
N GLN A 11 -12.63 -2.54 -11.42
CA GLN A 11 -13.89 -2.43 -12.15
C GLN A 11 -13.96 -3.36 -13.37
N HIS A 12 -12.85 -4.03 -13.73
CA HIS A 12 -12.82 -4.91 -14.89
C HIS A 12 -13.84 -6.06 -14.73
N PRO A 13 -14.60 -6.44 -15.79
CA PRO A 13 -15.62 -7.48 -15.70
C PRO A 13 -15.11 -8.82 -15.14
N LEU A 14 -13.88 -9.20 -15.50
CA LEU A 14 -13.24 -10.42 -14.99
C LEU A 14 -12.97 -10.40 -13.48
N LEU A 15 -12.91 -9.21 -12.87
CA LEU A 15 -12.63 -9.05 -11.44
C LEU A 15 -13.90 -8.86 -10.60
N GLN A 16 -15.06 -8.67 -11.22
CA GLN A 16 -16.33 -8.48 -10.50
C GLN A 16 -16.72 -9.65 -9.59
N PRO A 17 -16.49 -10.93 -9.96
CA PRO A 17 -16.85 -12.06 -9.09
C PRO A 17 -15.99 -12.20 -7.84
N TYR A 18 -14.85 -11.51 -7.76
CA TYR A 18 -13.88 -11.71 -6.69
C TYR A 18 -13.92 -10.55 -5.68
N ARG A 19 -13.63 -10.89 -4.41
CA ARG A 19 -13.46 -9.93 -3.31
C ARG A 19 -12.01 -9.52 -3.17
N TYR A 20 -11.08 -10.47 -3.10
CA TYR A 20 -9.65 -10.18 -2.96
C TYR A 20 -8.92 -10.34 -4.29
N TYR A 21 -7.79 -9.66 -4.42
CA TYR A 21 -6.81 -9.85 -5.48
C TYR A 21 -5.40 -9.90 -4.88
N TRP A 22 -4.49 -10.55 -5.59
CA TRP A 22 -3.05 -10.47 -5.35
C TRP A 22 -2.40 -9.95 -6.63
N ARG A 23 -1.82 -8.75 -6.58
CA ARG A 23 -1.05 -8.20 -7.69
C ARG A 23 0.30 -8.89 -7.80
N VAL A 24 0.62 -9.32 -9.02
CA VAL A 24 1.88 -9.95 -9.40
C VAL A 24 2.40 -9.25 -10.65
N GLU A 25 3.63 -8.77 -10.62
CA GLU A 25 4.30 -8.16 -11.77
C GLU A 25 5.33 -9.12 -12.40
N PRO A 26 5.76 -8.88 -13.65
CA PRO A 26 6.91 -9.59 -14.22
C PRO A 26 8.20 -9.35 -13.41
N ASP A 27 9.16 -10.27 -13.56
CA ASP A 27 10.50 -10.15 -12.96
C ASP A 27 10.52 -10.01 -11.43
N VAL A 28 9.51 -10.58 -10.77
CA VAL A 28 9.46 -10.71 -9.31
C VAL A 28 9.99 -12.06 -8.83
N GLU A 29 10.46 -12.09 -7.59
CA GLU A 29 10.91 -13.30 -6.91
C GLU A 29 10.19 -13.47 -5.57
N TYR A 30 9.71 -14.67 -5.31
CA TYR A 30 9.21 -15.10 -4.01
C TYR A 30 10.22 -16.06 -3.40
N PHE A 31 10.75 -15.71 -2.24
CA PHE A 31 11.85 -16.45 -1.64
C PHE A 31 11.40 -17.51 -0.65
N CYS A 32 10.18 -17.42 -0.14
CA CYS A 32 9.67 -18.27 0.94
C CYS A 32 8.44 -19.07 0.49
N ASP A 33 8.28 -20.26 1.05
CA ASP A 33 7.07 -21.08 0.91
C ASP A 33 5.87 -20.37 1.57
N MET A 34 4.75 -20.27 0.86
CA MET A 34 3.47 -19.80 1.42
C MET A 34 2.80 -20.94 2.18
N LEU A 35 2.84 -20.89 3.52
CA LEU A 35 2.40 -21.97 4.40
C LEU A 35 0.91 -21.92 4.80
N TYR A 36 0.19 -20.89 4.35
CA TYR A 36 -1.23 -20.68 4.60
C TYR A 36 -1.87 -19.98 3.40
N ASP A 37 -3.21 -19.95 3.37
CA ASP A 37 -3.97 -19.19 2.39
C ASP A 37 -4.01 -17.70 2.80
N PRO A 38 -3.34 -16.79 2.07
CA PRO A 38 -3.28 -15.39 2.44
C PRO A 38 -4.64 -14.70 2.29
N PHE A 39 -5.51 -15.13 1.36
CA PHE A 39 -6.84 -14.55 1.23
C PHE A 39 -7.73 -14.95 2.39
N HIS A 40 -7.62 -16.20 2.84
CA HIS A 40 -8.32 -16.66 4.03
C HIS A 40 -7.89 -15.90 5.27
N PHE A 41 -6.57 -15.69 5.46
CA PHE A 41 -6.03 -14.87 6.55
C PHE A 41 -6.58 -13.44 6.50
N MET A 42 -6.53 -12.78 5.34
CA MET A 42 -7.04 -11.42 5.18
C MET A 42 -8.52 -11.32 5.54
N GLN A 43 -9.32 -12.33 5.18
CA GLN A 43 -10.73 -12.38 5.52
C GLN A 43 -10.97 -12.64 7.02
N GLN A 44 -10.23 -13.56 7.64
CA GLN A 44 -10.42 -13.91 9.06
C GLN A 44 -10.00 -12.78 10.01
N GLU A 45 -8.94 -12.06 9.67
CA GLU A 45 -8.35 -11.00 10.50
C GLU A 45 -8.83 -9.59 10.12
N ASP A 46 -9.90 -9.52 9.31
CA ASP A 46 -10.53 -8.30 8.78
C ASP A 46 -9.52 -7.31 8.18
N LYS A 47 -8.61 -7.83 7.35
CA LYS A 47 -7.61 -7.02 6.64
C LYS A 47 -8.13 -6.60 5.26
N ILE A 48 -7.84 -5.36 4.91
CA ILE A 48 -8.25 -4.75 3.64
C ILE A 48 -7.07 -4.48 2.70
N TYR A 49 -5.86 -4.28 3.24
CA TYR A 49 -4.69 -3.98 2.42
C TYR A 49 -3.43 -4.58 3.04
N GLY A 50 -2.73 -5.41 2.27
CA GLY A 50 -1.50 -6.08 2.67
C GLY A 50 -0.35 -5.80 1.73
N PHE A 51 0.84 -5.53 2.29
CA PHE A 51 2.05 -5.16 1.56
C PHE A 51 3.30 -5.89 2.10
N THR A 52 4.38 -5.90 1.31
CA THR A 52 5.71 -6.41 1.72
C THR A 52 6.80 -5.35 1.71
N ILE A 53 6.69 -4.31 0.88
CA ILE A 53 7.73 -3.27 0.76
C ILE A 53 7.10 -1.90 0.93
N SER A 54 7.80 -0.99 1.62
CA SER A 54 7.39 0.40 1.77
C SER A 54 8.58 1.34 1.85
N PHE A 55 8.55 2.43 1.08
CA PHE A 55 9.64 3.41 1.00
C PHE A 55 9.14 4.80 0.58
N TYR A 56 10.05 5.77 0.51
CA TYR A 56 9.74 7.13 0.09
C TYR A 56 9.52 7.26 -1.42
N GLU A 57 8.44 7.91 -1.82
CA GLU A 57 8.23 8.33 -3.20
C GLU A 57 9.22 9.44 -3.59
N TRP A 58 9.47 9.56 -4.89
CA TRP A 58 10.24 10.66 -5.45
C TRP A 58 9.36 11.90 -5.62
N GLU A 59 9.47 12.87 -4.70
CA GLU A 59 8.63 14.08 -4.63
C GLU A 59 8.38 14.81 -5.97
N PRO A 60 9.37 14.99 -6.89
CA PRO A 60 9.13 15.65 -8.18
C PRO A 60 8.08 14.98 -9.07
N THR A 61 7.67 13.75 -8.75
CA THR A 61 6.61 13.02 -9.48
C THR A 61 5.21 13.34 -8.98
N ILE A 62 5.11 13.88 -7.77
CA ILE A 62 3.86 14.11 -7.05
C ILE A 62 3.81 15.51 -6.36
N PRO A 63 4.37 16.59 -6.93
CA PRO A 63 4.50 17.87 -6.23
C PRO A 63 3.18 18.46 -5.75
N THR A 64 2.05 18.17 -6.41
CA THR A 64 0.73 18.67 -5.95
C THR A 64 -0.18 17.60 -5.38
N LEU A 65 0.25 16.33 -5.31
CA LEU A 65 -0.61 15.24 -4.85
C LEU A 65 -1.15 15.50 -3.44
N TRP A 66 -0.29 15.82 -2.48
CA TRP A 66 -0.71 16.02 -1.10
C TRP A 66 -1.62 17.23 -0.92
N ALA A 67 -1.37 18.32 -1.64
CA ALA A 67 -2.24 19.50 -1.60
C ALA A 67 -3.67 19.14 -2.06
N ASN A 68 -3.80 18.34 -3.12
CA ASN A 68 -5.09 17.84 -3.59
C ASN A 68 -5.74 16.84 -2.60
N VAL A 69 -4.94 16.00 -1.93
CA VAL A 69 -5.44 15.12 -0.86
C VAL A 69 -6.01 15.93 0.29
N LYS A 70 -5.31 16.99 0.75
CA LYS A 70 -5.79 17.90 1.79
C LYS A 70 -7.10 18.60 1.39
N GLU A 71 -7.21 19.01 0.12
CA GLU A 71 -8.46 19.57 -0.41
C GLU A 71 -9.60 18.56 -0.35
N PHE A 72 -9.35 17.30 -0.76
CA PHE A 72 -10.36 16.24 -0.72
C PHE A 72 -10.84 15.94 0.71
N ILE A 73 -9.94 15.77 1.68
CA ILE A 73 -10.34 15.46 3.06
C ILE A 73 -11.05 16.63 3.75
N ALA A 74 -10.79 17.87 3.33
CA ALA A 74 -11.51 19.04 3.81
C ALA A 74 -12.94 19.09 3.25
N LEU A 75 -13.15 18.62 2.02
CA LEU A 75 -14.47 18.52 1.39
C LEU A 75 -15.27 17.30 1.87
N HIS A 76 -14.57 16.21 2.21
CA HIS A 76 -15.14 14.93 2.60
C HIS A 76 -14.54 14.39 3.91
N PRO A 77 -14.68 15.12 5.03
CA PRO A 77 -14.17 14.66 6.32
C PRO A 77 -14.82 13.34 6.78
N GLU A 78 -16.03 13.04 6.30
CA GLU A 78 -16.75 11.80 6.60
C GLU A 78 -16.07 10.52 6.12
N TYR A 79 -15.15 10.62 5.15
CA TYR A 79 -14.40 9.47 4.65
C TYR A 79 -13.11 9.19 5.42
N VAL A 80 -12.65 10.11 6.26
CA VAL A 80 -11.42 9.92 7.04
C VAL A 80 -11.73 9.11 8.28
N ALA A 81 -11.15 7.91 8.39
CA ALA A 81 -11.36 7.04 9.54
C ALA A 81 -10.75 7.66 10.82
N GLU A 82 -11.42 7.53 11.97
CA GLU A 82 -10.93 8.10 13.23
C GLU A 82 -9.61 7.46 13.69
N ASP A 83 -9.43 6.16 13.46
CA ASP A 83 -8.24 5.38 13.81
C ASP A 83 -7.36 5.06 12.60
N ASN A 84 -7.29 6.01 11.66
CA ASN A 84 -6.48 5.92 10.44
C ASN A 84 -4.95 5.90 10.71
N ALA A 85 -4.19 5.79 9.63
CA ALA A 85 -2.73 5.76 9.63
C ALA A 85 -2.09 7.10 9.17
N MET A 86 -2.66 8.26 9.53
CA MET A 86 -2.09 9.57 9.19
C MET A 86 -0.62 9.72 9.63
N ALA A 87 -0.26 9.19 10.81
CA ALA A 87 1.12 9.23 11.33
C ALA A 87 2.12 8.41 10.49
N TYR A 88 1.65 7.55 9.58
CA TYR A 88 2.50 6.91 8.58
C TYR A 88 2.78 7.84 7.39
N LEU A 89 1.78 8.61 6.97
CA LEU A 89 1.88 9.55 5.83
C LEU A 89 2.53 10.89 6.19
N SER A 90 2.46 11.31 7.45
CA SER A 90 2.85 12.67 7.85
C SER A 90 3.47 12.70 9.25
N ASP A 91 4.53 13.50 9.40
CA ASP A 91 5.22 13.73 10.68
C ASP A 91 4.65 14.91 11.48
N ASP A 92 3.77 15.70 10.86
CA ASP A 92 3.23 16.96 11.39
C ASP A 92 1.70 16.99 11.40
N GLY A 93 1.08 15.82 11.54
CA GLY A 93 -0.38 15.70 11.70
C GLY A 93 -1.18 15.94 10.43
N GLY A 94 -0.53 15.87 9.26
CA GLY A 94 -1.14 16.01 7.95
C GLY A 94 -0.79 17.30 7.22
N GLU A 95 0.00 18.20 7.81
CA GLU A 95 0.39 19.46 7.17
C GLU A 95 1.24 19.21 5.92
N THR A 96 2.23 18.31 6.01
CA THR A 96 3.09 17.87 4.91
C THR A 96 3.06 16.36 4.72
N TYR A 97 3.29 15.92 3.47
CA TYR A 97 3.46 14.51 3.15
C TYR A 97 4.92 14.13 3.34
N ASN A 98 5.19 13.09 4.14
CA ASN A 98 6.54 12.58 4.35
C ASN A 98 7.02 11.65 3.21
N LEU A 99 6.21 11.48 2.16
CA LEU A 99 6.45 10.68 0.95
C LEU A 99 6.34 9.16 1.14
N CYS A 100 6.00 8.65 2.32
CA CYS A 100 5.87 7.22 2.54
C CYS A 100 4.69 6.60 1.79
N HIS A 101 4.96 5.49 1.11
CA HIS A 101 3.95 4.67 0.47
C HIS A 101 4.29 3.18 0.54
N PHE A 102 3.26 2.34 0.45
CA PHE A 102 3.34 0.90 0.23
C PHE A 102 3.59 0.65 -1.26
N TRP A 103 4.51 -0.25 -1.58
CA TRP A 103 4.93 -0.46 -2.95
C TRP A 103 3.97 -1.40 -3.68
N SER A 104 3.17 -0.83 -4.58
CA SER A 104 1.98 -1.49 -5.13
C SER A 104 2.25 -2.67 -6.07
N ASN A 105 3.50 -2.97 -6.44
CA ASN A 105 3.78 -4.16 -7.25
C ASN A 105 3.49 -5.48 -6.50
N PHE A 106 3.55 -5.46 -5.17
CA PHE A 106 2.97 -6.48 -4.30
C PHE A 106 1.81 -5.86 -3.54
N GLU A 107 0.60 -6.34 -3.79
CA GLU A 107 -0.60 -5.99 -3.03
C GLU A 107 -1.50 -7.20 -2.90
N ILE A 108 -1.88 -7.56 -1.68
CA ILE A 108 -3.02 -8.43 -1.42
C ILE A 108 -4.08 -7.57 -0.74
N ALA A 109 -5.19 -7.31 -1.41
CA ALA A 109 -6.15 -6.32 -0.91
C ALA A 109 -7.61 -6.67 -1.27
N ASP A 110 -8.52 -6.15 -0.45
CA ASP A 110 -9.97 -6.29 -0.61
C ASP A 110 -10.47 -5.28 -1.65
N MET A 111 -10.95 -5.76 -2.81
CA MET A 111 -11.50 -4.92 -3.86
C MET A 111 -12.80 -4.21 -3.45
N SER A 112 -13.50 -4.64 -2.39
CA SER A 112 -14.63 -3.87 -1.87
C SER A 112 -14.21 -2.51 -1.32
N PHE A 113 -12.97 -2.37 -0.81
CA PHE A 113 -12.39 -1.09 -0.41
C PHE A 113 -12.23 -0.15 -1.61
N TRP A 114 -11.65 -0.63 -2.72
CA TRP A 114 -11.52 0.16 -3.95
C TRP A 114 -12.87 0.50 -4.60
N ARG A 115 -13.88 -0.36 -4.42
CA ARG A 115 -15.25 -0.13 -4.89
C ARG A 115 -16.08 0.74 -3.94
N SER A 116 -15.55 1.12 -2.79
CA SER A 116 -16.26 1.91 -1.79
C SER A 116 -16.55 3.34 -2.28
N PRO A 117 -17.58 4.02 -1.73
CA PRO A 117 -17.85 5.42 -2.04
C PRO A 117 -16.65 6.34 -1.74
N ALA A 118 -15.92 6.10 -0.65
CA ALA A 118 -14.76 6.88 -0.26
C ALA A 118 -13.66 6.83 -1.33
N TYR A 119 -13.22 5.63 -1.73
CA TYR A 119 -12.14 5.49 -2.70
C TYR A 119 -12.57 5.96 -4.10
N THR A 120 -13.79 5.63 -4.53
CA THR A 120 -14.25 6.03 -5.86
C THR A 120 -14.42 7.55 -5.98
N ALA A 121 -14.90 8.23 -4.93
CA ALA A 121 -14.94 9.69 -4.88
C ALA A 121 -13.52 10.30 -4.85
N PHE A 122 -12.60 9.72 -4.07
CA PHE A 122 -11.20 10.15 -4.00
C PHE A 122 -10.50 10.04 -5.36
N PHE A 123 -10.61 8.89 -6.02
CA PHE A 123 -10.03 8.69 -7.34
C PHE A 123 -10.64 9.65 -8.37
N ALA A 124 -11.97 9.81 -8.40
CA ALA A 124 -12.63 10.74 -9.30
C ALA A 124 -12.18 12.20 -9.09
N PHE A 125 -11.96 12.59 -7.83
CA PHE A 125 -11.41 13.89 -7.49
C PHE A 125 -9.99 14.05 -8.03
N LEU A 126 -9.08 13.10 -7.74
CA LEU A 126 -7.70 13.15 -8.26
C LEU A 126 -7.64 13.14 -9.79
N GLU A 127 -8.47 12.32 -10.43
CA GLU A 127 -8.62 12.26 -11.89
C GLU A 127 -8.97 13.64 -12.46
N SER A 128 -9.89 14.37 -11.82
CA SER A 128 -10.29 15.71 -12.26
C SER A 128 -9.18 16.76 -12.18
N LYS A 129 -8.18 16.54 -11.31
CA LYS A 129 -7.02 17.44 -11.15
C LYS A 129 -5.94 17.19 -12.21
N GLY A 130 -5.98 16.05 -12.89
CA GLY A 130 -5.11 15.75 -14.02
C GLY A 130 -3.66 15.40 -13.66
N GLY A 131 -3.32 15.24 -12.38
CA GLY A 131 -1.95 14.95 -11.94
C GLY A 131 -1.37 13.62 -12.46
N PHE A 132 -2.22 12.68 -12.88
CA PHE A 132 -1.78 11.48 -13.61
C PHE A 132 -1.15 11.77 -14.99
N TYR A 133 -1.40 12.95 -15.55
CA TYR A 133 -0.93 13.38 -16.89
C TYR A 133 -0.01 14.60 -16.83
N TYR A 134 -0.32 15.58 -15.99
CA TYR A 134 0.47 16.80 -15.84
C TYR A 134 1.66 16.62 -14.89
N GLU A 135 1.60 15.61 -14.02
CA GLU A 135 2.70 15.13 -13.18
C GLU A 135 2.93 13.65 -13.49
N ARG A 136 3.32 12.84 -12.49
CA ARG A 136 3.53 11.41 -12.66
C ARG A 136 3.03 10.64 -11.44
N TRP A 137 1.79 10.92 -11.03
CA TRP A 137 1.17 10.25 -9.88
C TRP A 137 1.15 8.74 -10.09
N GLY A 138 1.92 8.03 -9.28
CA GLY A 138 1.95 6.57 -9.23
C GLY A 138 0.70 6.02 -8.54
N ASP A 139 0.29 4.81 -8.90
CA ASP A 139 -0.76 4.13 -8.15
C ASP A 139 -0.32 3.78 -6.72
N ALA A 140 0.96 3.53 -6.50
CA ALA A 140 1.50 3.22 -5.18
C ALA A 140 1.23 4.31 -4.12
N PRO A 141 1.60 5.59 -4.31
CA PRO A 141 1.23 6.64 -3.36
C PRO A 141 -0.28 6.88 -3.30
N VAL A 142 -1.03 6.76 -4.40
CA VAL A 142 -2.50 6.95 -4.40
C VAL A 142 -3.20 5.87 -3.55
N HIS A 143 -2.86 4.59 -3.74
CA HIS A 143 -3.38 3.48 -2.96
C HIS A 143 -3.01 3.63 -1.49
N SER A 144 -1.76 3.97 -1.21
CA SER A 144 -1.24 4.11 0.14
C SER A 144 -1.94 5.21 0.92
N ILE A 145 -2.11 6.38 0.30
CA ILE A 145 -2.84 7.51 0.91
C ILE A 145 -4.28 7.12 1.21
N ALA A 146 -4.97 6.50 0.24
CA ALA A 146 -6.36 6.11 0.45
C ALA A 146 -6.49 5.04 1.56
N ALA A 147 -5.68 3.98 1.52
CA ALA A 147 -5.70 2.92 2.52
C ALA A 147 -5.34 3.46 3.92
N ALA A 148 -4.38 4.37 4.00
CA ALA A 148 -3.96 4.96 5.27
C ALA A 148 -4.94 6.02 5.81
N LEU A 149 -5.82 6.61 5.00
CA LEU A 149 -6.78 7.63 5.46
C LEU A 149 -8.20 7.09 5.65
N PHE A 150 -8.67 6.21 4.76
CA PHE A 150 -10.08 5.81 4.68
C PHE A 150 -10.38 4.46 5.34
N ALA A 151 -9.35 3.77 5.85
CA ALA A 151 -9.50 2.55 6.63
C ALA A 151 -8.87 2.70 8.01
N SER A 152 -9.30 1.85 8.94
CA SER A 152 -8.62 1.72 10.23
C SER A 152 -7.20 1.22 9.99
N LYS A 153 -6.22 1.77 10.72
CA LYS A 153 -4.83 1.29 10.66
C LYS A 153 -4.69 -0.20 10.98
N LYS A 154 -5.62 -0.79 11.73
CA LYS A 154 -5.63 -2.23 12.08
C LYS A 154 -6.00 -3.14 10.91
N GLN A 155 -6.61 -2.58 9.86
CA GLN A 155 -6.98 -3.31 8.64
C GLN A 155 -5.85 -3.32 7.61
N LEU A 156 -4.76 -2.58 7.87
CA LEU A 156 -3.51 -2.67 7.12
C LEU A 156 -2.68 -3.84 7.67
N HIS A 157 -1.94 -4.52 6.79
CA HIS A 157 -1.11 -5.66 7.16
C HIS A 157 0.24 -5.62 6.46
N PHE A 158 1.30 -5.82 7.23
CA PHE A 158 2.65 -6.03 6.71
C PHE A 158 2.93 -7.54 6.72
N PHE A 159 3.11 -8.12 5.54
CA PHE A 159 3.43 -9.54 5.38
C PHE A 159 4.92 -9.78 5.66
N GLU A 160 5.28 -9.79 6.95
CA GLU A 160 6.65 -9.99 7.45
C GLU A 160 7.28 -11.34 7.05
N ASP A 161 6.44 -12.31 6.68
CA ASP A 161 6.78 -13.69 6.38
C ASP A 161 6.89 -13.98 4.87
N VAL A 162 6.49 -13.04 4.01
CA VAL A 162 6.48 -13.22 2.55
C VAL A 162 7.71 -12.60 1.91
N GLY A 163 8.83 -13.35 1.90
CA GLY A 163 10.05 -12.92 1.21
C GLY A 163 9.80 -12.61 -0.26
N TYR A 164 10.04 -11.36 -0.67
CA TYR A 164 9.65 -10.83 -1.97
C TYR A 164 10.71 -9.87 -2.53
N ARG A 165 10.98 -9.94 -3.83
CA ARG A 165 11.79 -8.96 -4.55
C ARG A 165 11.13 -8.53 -5.84
N HIS A 166 11.18 -7.24 -6.07
CA HIS A 166 11.06 -6.63 -7.39
C HIS A 166 12.25 -5.69 -7.49
N GLN A 167 13.09 -5.84 -8.52
CA GLN A 167 14.37 -5.13 -8.59
C GLN A 167 14.18 -3.60 -8.47
N PRO A 168 15.06 -2.88 -7.73
CA PRO A 168 16.23 -3.38 -6.98
C PRO A 168 15.92 -3.75 -5.52
N PHE A 169 14.67 -3.71 -5.08
CA PHE A 169 14.31 -3.80 -3.67
C PHE A 169 13.82 -5.18 -3.26
N GLN A 170 14.18 -5.56 -2.04
CA GLN A 170 13.86 -6.85 -1.47
C GLN A 170 13.30 -6.66 -0.06
N HIS A 171 12.25 -7.41 0.26
CA HIS A 171 11.83 -7.72 1.61
C HIS A 171 12.25 -9.16 1.90
N CYS A 172 12.88 -9.38 3.05
CA CYS A 172 13.27 -10.71 3.51
C CYS A 172 12.91 -10.85 5.00
N PRO A 173 12.19 -11.92 5.42
CA PRO A 173 11.78 -12.12 6.79
C PRO A 173 12.94 -12.01 7.78
N GLN A 174 12.80 -11.15 8.79
CA GLN A 174 13.86 -10.90 9.76
C GLN A 174 13.81 -11.80 10.98
N ASP A 175 12.69 -12.46 11.27
CA ASP A 175 12.66 -13.48 12.32
C ASP A 175 13.30 -14.78 11.80
N ALA A 176 14.29 -15.31 12.53
CA ALA A 176 15.02 -16.51 12.10
C ALA A 176 14.10 -17.74 12.03
N GLY A 177 13.13 -17.85 12.93
CA GLY A 177 12.17 -18.95 12.94
C GLY A 177 11.22 -18.89 11.75
N GLN A 178 10.69 -17.71 11.40
CA GLN A 178 9.87 -17.51 10.21
C GLN A 178 10.68 -17.79 8.93
N TRP A 179 11.91 -17.29 8.85
CA TRP A 179 12.80 -17.50 7.71
C TRP A 179 13.07 -19.00 7.47
N GLU A 180 13.39 -19.75 8.53
CA GLU A 180 13.63 -21.19 8.45
C GLU A 180 12.35 -21.96 8.13
N LYS A 181 11.24 -21.64 8.81
CA LYS A 181 9.94 -22.29 8.60
C LYS A 181 9.45 -22.12 7.17
N GLY A 182 9.59 -20.92 6.62
CA GLY A 182 9.27 -20.58 5.23
C GLY A 182 10.30 -21.07 4.22
N LYS A 183 11.37 -21.76 4.63
CA LYS A 183 12.48 -22.21 3.77
C LYS A 183 13.00 -21.11 2.84
N CYS A 184 13.14 -19.91 3.38
CA CYS A 184 13.43 -18.72 2.60
C CYS A 184 14.79 -18.80 1.90
N GLY A 185 14.87 -18.35 0.64
CA GLY A 185 16.10 -18.31 -0.17
C GLY A 185 16.81 -16.94 -0.21
N CYS A 186 16.27 -15.91 0.43
CA CYS A 186 16.83 -14.56 0.45
C CYS A 186 17.89 -14.37 1.54
N ASP A 187 18.89 -13.52 1.26
CA ASP A 187 19.76 -12.98 2.31
C ASP A 187 18.99 -11.94 3.13
N ARG A 188 18.92 -12.15 4.44
CA ARG A 188 18.25 -11.24 5.38
C ARG A 188 18.89 -9.86 5.41
N MET A 189 20.17 -9.74 5.09
CA MET A 189 20.91 -8.48 5.06
C MET A 189 20.54 -7.61 3.85
N ASP A 190 20.00 -8.21 2.79
CA ASP A 190 19.59 -7.50 1.58
C ASP A 190 18.20 -6.84 1.71
N THR A 191 17.54 -6.96 2.87
CA THR A 191 16.23 -6.32 3.08
C THR A 191 16.31 -4.79 3.03
N LEU A 192 15.30 -4.18 2.42
CA LEU A 192 15.07 -2.73 2.43
C LEU A 192 14.49 -2.26 3.76
N ASP A 193 13.72 -3.10 4.46
CA ASP A 193 12.80 -2.73 5.56
C ASP A 193 13.42 -1.81 6.63
N TYR A 194 14.72 -1.94 6.90
CA TYR A 194 15.42 -1.19 7.95
C TYR A 194 16.55 -0.31 7.41
N ARG A 195 16.54 -0.02 6.11
CA ARG A 195 17.41 0.96 5.47
C ARG A 195 16.78 2.35 5.55
N GLN A 196 17.60 3.38 5.34
CA GLN A 196 17.16 4.79 5.47
C GLN A 196 15.96 5.15 4.58
N GLN A 197 15.81 4.50 3.43
CA GLN A 197 14.73 4.80 2.48
C GLN A 197 13.40 4.12 2.84
N SER A 198 13.39 3.19 3.79
CA SER A 198 12.20 2.42 4.15
C SER A 198 11.24 3.20 5.03
N CYS A 199 9.96 2.90 4.85
CA CYS A 199 8.86 3.39 5.67
C CYS A 199 8.24 2.30 6.57
N VAL A 200 8.75 1.06 6.54
CA VAL A 200 8.31 -0.02 7.45
C VAL A 200 8.44 0.37 8.94
N PRO A 201 9.52 1.01 9.41
CA PRO A 201 9.62 1.43 10.82
C PRO A 201 8.57 2.48 11.20
N ARG A 202 8.14 3.31 10.24
CA ARG A 202 7.05 4.28 10.45
C ARG A 202 5.71 3.56 10.60
N TYR A 203 5.45 2.57 9.76
CA TYR A 203 4.27 1.71 9.86
C TYR A 203 4.22 0.97 11.20
N GLN A 204 5.31 0.33 11.62
CA GLN A 204 5.37 -0.42 12.89
C GLN A 204 5.12 0.46 14.12
N ARG A 205 5.57 1.73 14.11
CA ARG A 205 5.32 2.70 15.19
C ARG A 205 3.84 3.06 15.36
N LEU A 206 2.97 2.76 14.40
CA LEU A 206 1.53 2.99 14.54
C LEU A 206 0.87 2.11 15.62
N PHE A 207 1.53 1.02 16.02
CA PHE A 207 1.00 0.00 16.93
C PHE A 207 1.75 -0.08 18.27
N GLN A 208 2.65 0.87 18.54
CA GLN A 208 3.39 1.00 19.79
C GLN A 208 2.65 1.87 20.80
#